data_AF-H8ZWV0-F1
#
_entry.id   AF-H8ZWV0-F1
#
_cell.length_a   1.000
_cell.length_b   1.000
_cell.length_c   1.000
_cell.angle_alpha   90.00
_cell.angle_beta   90.00
_cell.angle_gamma   90.00
#
_symmetry.space_group_name_H-M   'P 1'
#
loop_
_entity.id
_entity.type
_entity.pdbx_description
1 polymer ?
#
loop_
_entity_poly.entity_id
_entity_poly.type
_entity_poly.pdbx_seq_one_letter_code
_entity_poly.pdbx_strand_id
1 'polypeptide(L)'
;QEDDTKLKFCALQKIESLVDSNWAEIADHIETIEELYEDDKFDNRELAALIASKVHYHLEQFDESLSYALGAGSLFTDQITSGKPSQYVHTILSKVIDKYIAERERVERSDGSADSKGPIDSRLESIVESMFERCFAEGNIRQAVGIALESVRLDKLEECIKASTDRASTLSYTLEACQ
;
A
#
# COMPACT_ATOMS: atom_id res chain seq x y z
N GLN A 1 9.32 -28.64 16.21
CA GLN A 1 9.17 -27.69 15.10
C GLN A 1 7.88 -26.89 15.24
N GLU A 2 6.70 -27.52 15.44
CA GLU A 2 5.44 -26.77 15.66
C GLU A 2 5.44 -25.83 16.88
N ASP A 3 6.08 -26.21 17.99
CA ASP A 3 6.17 -25.33 19.18
C ASP A 3 7.05 -24.09 18.94
N ASP A 4 8.06 -24.20 18.08
CA ASP A 4 8.96 -23.08 17.75
C ASP A 4 8.26 -22.06 16.84
N THR A 5 7.48 -22.53 15.86
CA THR A 5 6.68 -21.65 14.98
C THR A 5 5.64 -20.85 15.76
N LYS A 6 4.94 -21.49 16.71
CA LYS A 6 3.97 -20.81 17.58
C LYS A 6 4.62 -19.79 18.50
N LEU A 7 5.81 -20.11 19.03
CA LEU A 7 6.57 -19.18 19.86
C LEU A 7 6.99 -17.94 19.07
N LYS A 8 7.52 -18.13 17.85
CA LYS A 8 7.90 -17.04 16.93
C LYS A 8 6.70 -16.18 16.57
N PHE A 9 5.54 -16.77 16.27
CA PHE A 9 4.31 -16.03 16.02
C PHE A 9 3.88 -15.16 17.21
N CYS A 10 3.85 -15.72 18.42
CA CYS A 10 3.54 -14.97 19.64
C CYS A 10 4.53 -13.83 19.90
N ALA A 11 5.81 -14.04 19.57
CA ALA A 11 6.83 -13.00 19.66
C ALA A 11 6.54 -11.86 18.66
N LEU A 12 6.28 -12.20 17.39
CA LEU A 12 5.95 -11.21 16.36
C LEU A 12 4.71 -10.39 16.72
N GLN A 13 3.65 -11.01 17.23
CA GLN A 13 2.46 -10.25 17.68
C GLN A 13 2.77 -9.24 18.78
N LYS A 14 3.64 -9.60 19.73
CA LYS A 14 4.07 -8.66 20.77
C LYS A 14 4.91 -7.53 20.20
N ILE A 15 5.84 -7.86 19.29
CA ILE A 15 6.69 -6.86 18.62
C ILE A 15 5.83 -5.89 17.82
N GLU A 16 4.84 -6.38 17.07
CA GLU A 16 3.93 -5.55 16.28
C GLU A 16 3.22 -4.50 17.15
N SER A 17 2.76 -4.88 18.35
CA SER A 17 2.11 -3.95 19.28
C SER A 17 3.04 -2.89 19.89
N LEU A 18 4.36 -3.13 19.86
CA LEU A 18 5.37 -2.27 20.49
C LEU A 18 6.20 -1.48 19.47
N VAL A 19 6.05 -1.76 18.17
CA VAL A 19 6.93 -1.22 17.13
C VAL A 19 6.99 0.29 17.14
N ASP A 20 5.87 0.99 17.32
CA ASP A 20 5.85 2.45 17.31
C ASP A 20 6.55 3.09 18.52
N SER A 21 6.67 2.36 19.65
CA SER A 21 7.31 2.86 20.88
C SER A 21 8.77 2.41 21.01
N ASN A 22 9.10 1.22 20.50
CA ASN A 22 10.39 0.55 20.69
C ASN A 22 11.11 0.29 19.36
N TRP A 23 10.77 1.01 18.28
CA TRP A 23 11.36 0.79 16.95
C TRP A 23 12.89 0.78 16.96
N ALA A 24 13.54 1.62 17.78
CA ALA A 24 15.00 1.71 17.84
C ALA A 24 15.66 0.41 18.32
N GLU A 25 15.08 -0.23 19.36
CA GLU A 25 15.57 -1.51 19.88
C GLU A 25 15.25 -2.66 18.91
N ILE A 26 14.11 -2.57 18.22
CA ILE A 26 13.71 -3.57 17.23
C ILE A 26 14.60 -3.46 15.97
N ALA A 27 15.01 -2.24 15.60
CA ALA A 27 15.88 -1.98 14.46
C ALA A 27 17.25 -2.64 14.61
N ASP A 28 17.79 -2.74 15.84
CA ASP A 28 19.04 -3.47 16.11
C ASP A 28 18.94 -4.98 15.78
N HIS A 29 17.72 -5.50 15.65
CA HIS A 29 17.43 -6.91 15.37
C HIS A 29 16.58 -7.10 14.11
N ILE A 30 16.53 -6.10 13.22
CA ILE A 30 15.70 -6.14 12.01
C ILE A 30 16.06 -7.32 11.11
N GLU A 31 17.35 -7.65 10.99
CA GLU A 31 17.83 -8.77 10.17
C GLU A 31 17.15 -10.10 10.54
N THR A 32 16.90 -10.35 11.83
CA THR A 32 16.19 -11.57 12.27
C THR A 32 14.73 -11.58 11.84
N ILE A 33 14.09 -10.41 11.73
CA ILE A 33 12.70 -10.29 11.26
C ILE A 33 12.65 -10.47 9.74
N GLU A 34 13.63 -9.92 9.01
CA GLU A 34 13.76 -10.10 7.56
C GLU A 34 14.02 -11.57 7.21
N GLU A 35 14.90 -12.25 7.93
CA GLU A 35 15.14 -13.69 7.78
C GLU A 35 13.85 -14.51 7.97
N LEU A 36 12.99 -14.11 8.91
CA LEU A 36 11.69 -14.77 9.12
C LEU A 36 10.70 -14.52 7.97
N TYR A 37 10.79 -13.38 7.29
CA TYR A 37 10.02 -13.09 6.10
C TYR A 37 10.52 -13.88 4.88
N GLU A 38 11.84 -14.06 4.76
CA GLU A 38 12.47 -14.83 3.68
C GLU A 38 12.27 -16.36 3.82
N ASP A 39 11.98 -16.86 5.03
CA ASP A 39 11.75 -18.29 5.24
C ASP A 39 10.39 -18.76 4.68
N ASP A 40 10.42 -19.37 3.49
CA ASP A 40 9.25 -19.94 2.81
C ASP A 40 8.43 -20.93 3.64
N LYS A 41 9.01 -21.53 4.68
CA LYS A 41 8.35 -22.51 5.55
C LYS A 41 7.64 -21.86 6.73
N PHE A 42 7.80 -20.56 6.92
CA PHE A 42 7.13 -19.82 7.97
C PHE A 42 5.73 -19.38 7.51
N ASP A 43 4.72 -19.83 8.24
CA ASP A 43 3.31 -19.59 7.87
C ASP A 43 2.87 -18.13 8.08
N ASN A 44 3.61 -17.32 8.85
CA ASN A 44 3.22 -15.95 9.23
C ASN A 44 4.20 -14.90 8.72
N ARG A 45 4.74 -15.12 7.51
CA ARG A 45 5.69 -14.21 6.85
C ARG A 45 5.13 -12.81 6.67
N GLU A 46 3.83 -12.70 6.40
CA GLU A 46 3.15 -11.43 6.19
C GLU A 46 3.24 -10.53 7.44
N LEU A 47 3.20 -11.13 8.64
CA LEU A 47 3.34 -10.38 9.89
C LEU A 47 4.78 -9.89 10.09
N ALA A 48 5.78 -10.72 9.74
CA ALA A 48 7.17 -10.31 9.75
C ALA A 48 7.42 -9.16 8.77
N ALA A 49 6.87 -9.25 7.55
CA ALA A 49 6.91 -8.19 6.55
C ALA A 49 6.28 -6.89 7.06
N LEU A 50 5.12 -6.96 7.73
CA LEU A 50 4.47 -5.78 8.29
C LEU A 50 5.33 -5.09 9.34
N ILE A 51 5.93 -5.86 10.25
CA ILE A 51 6.81 -5.32 11.29
C ILE A 51 8.05 -4.70 10.66
N ALA A 52 8.70 -5.40 9.72
CA ALA A 52 9.86 -4.88 9.01
C ALA A 52 9.53 -3.56 8.31
N SER A 53 8.39 -3.51 7.62
CA SER A 53 7.91 -2.29 6.97
C SER A 53 7.76 -1.12 7.94
N LYS A 54 7.15 -1.34 9.11
CA LYS A 54 7.00 -0.29 10.14
C LYS A 54 8.35 0.17 10.70
N VAL A 55 9.30 -0.74 10.91
CA VAL A 55 10.65 -0.39 11.38
C VAL A 55 11.38 0.45 10.33
N HIS A 56 11.40 0.01 9.06
CA HIS A 56 12.02 0.79 7.97
C HIS A 56 11.38 2.17 7.79
N TYR A 57 10.06 2.29 8.03
CA TYR A 57 9.40 3.60 8.03
C TYR A 57 9.98 4.54 9.10
N HIS A 58 10.21 4.05 10.33
CA HIS A 58 10.82 4.84 11.40
C HIS A 58 12.31 5.13 11.13
N LEU A 59 12.98 4.29 10.34
CA LEU A 59 14.34 4.53 9.83
C LEU A 59 14.41 5.46 8.60
N GLU A 60 13.27 6.01 8.17
CA GLU A 60 13.13 6.86 6.96
C GLU A 60 13.53 6.15 5.64
N GLN A 61 13.59 4.83 5.67
CA GLN A 61 13.87 3.96 4.52
C GLN A 61 12.56 3.57 3.83
N PHE A 62 11.98 4.53 3.10
CA PHE A 62 10.63 4.38 2.55
C PHE A 62 10.51 3.35 1.43
N ASP A 63 11.56 3.13 0.64
CA ASP A 63 11.53 2.18 -0.47
C ASP A 63 11.52 0.72 0.03
N GLU A 64 12.32 0.45 1.06
CA GLU A 64 12.34 -0.81 1.80
C GLU A 64 11.01 -1.01 2.53
N SER A 65 10.55 0.02 3.25
CA SER A 65 9.27 0.00 3.94
C SER A 65 8.11 -0.33 3.00
N LEU A 66 8.05 0.31 1.82
CA LEU A 66 7.08 0.04 0.78
C LEU A 66 7.15 -1.42 0.31
N SER A 67 8.35 -1.93 0.04
CA SER A 67 8.56 -3.28 -0.47
C SER A 67 8.06 -4.34 0.52
N TYR A 68 8.31 -4.13 1.81
CA TYR A 68 7.79 -4.99 2.88
C TYR A 68 6.28 -4.80 3.12
N ALA A 69 5.73 -3.59 2.97
CA ALA A 69 4.29 -3.36 3.06
C ALA A 69 3.52 -4.13 1.96
N LEU A 70 4.08 -4.17 0.75
CA LEU A 70 3.55 -5.01 -0.33
C LEU A 70 3.64 -6.51 -0.01
N GLY A 71 4.68 -6.94 0.70
CA GLY A 71 4.85 -8.31 1.20
C GLY A 71 3.88 -8.69 2.32
N ALA A 72 3.42 -7.71 3.11
CA ALA A 72 2.45 -7.93 4.17
C ALA A 72 1.02 -8.20 3.65
N GLY A 73 0.75 -7.88 2.38
CA GLY A 73 -0.51 -8.20 1.70
C GLY A 73 -1.73 -7.71 2.47
N SER A 74 -2.63 -8.65 2.82
CA SER A 74 -3.88 -8.33 3.51
C SER A 74 -3.67 -7.65 4.86
N LEU A 75 -2.59 -7.95 5.60
CA LEU A 75 -2.35 -7.32 6.91
C LEU A 75 -2.09 -5.82 6.81
N PHE A 76 -1.48 -5.36 5.71
CA PHE A 76 -1.33 -3.93 5.42
C PHE A 76 -2.64 -3.36 4.87
N THR A 77 -3.27 -4.06 3.93
CA THR A 77 -4.54 -3.63 3.33
C THR A 77 -5.65 -3.43 4.37
N ASP A 78 -5.74 -4.32 5.36
CA ASP A 78 -6.69 -4.21 6.45
C ASP A 78 -6.46 -2.95 7.29
N GLN A 79 -5.22 -2.46 7.42
CA GLN A 79 -4.92 -1.19 8.11
C GLN A 79 -5.33 0.06 7.31
N ILE A 80 -5.52 -0.07 6.00
CA ILE A 80 -6.04 1.00 5.15
C ILE A 80 -7.53 1.19 5.40
N THR A 81 -8.28 0.09 5.43
CA THR A 81 -9.75 0.06 5.48
C THR A 81 -10.28 0.11 6.92
N SER A 82 -9.50 -0.36 7.90
CA SER A 82 -9.90 -0.40 9.31
C SER A 82 -9.75 0.96 10.00
N GLY A 83 -10.86 1.70 10.08
CA GLY A 83 -10.94 2.92 10.89
C GLY A 83 -10.06 4.05 10.36
N LYS A 84 -9.41 4.79 11.27
CA LYS A 84 -8.55 5.91 10.90
C LYS A 84 -7.12 5.39 10.63
N PRO A 85 -6.56 5.56 9.43
CA PRO A 85 -5.21 5.12 9.11
C PRO A 85 -4.18 5.86 9.97
N SER A 86 -3.12 5.15 10.32
CA SER A 86 -1.97 5.73 11.01
C SER A 86 -1.15 6.63 10.07
N GLN A 87 -0.24 7.43 10.64
CA GLN A 87 0.70 8.24 9.85
C GLN A 87 1.61 7.37 8.98
N TYR A 88 1.99 6.20 9.49
CA TYR A 88 2.71 5.17 8.72
C TYR A 88 1.90 4.76 7.48
N VAL A 89 0.65 4.32 7.64
CA VAL A 89 -0.20 3.90 6.52
C VAL A 89 -0.36 5.03 5.51
N HIS A 90 -0.62 6.26 5.97
CA HIS A 90 -0.75 7.41 5.08
C HIS A 90 0.51 7.66 4.23
N THR A 91 1.68 7.63 4.86
CA THR A 91 2.95 7.89 4.17
C THR A 91 3.27 6.81 3.16
N ILE A 92 3.11 5.53 3.55
CA ILE A 92 3.34 4.41 2.64
C ILE A 92 2.32 4.42 1.49
N LEU A 93 1.05 4.75 1.76
CA LEU A 93 0.05 4.92 0.71
C LEU A 93 0.44 5.99 -0.31
N SER A 94 0.90 7.16 0.15
CA SER A 94 1.40 8.19 -0.78
C SER A 94 2.52 7.66 -1.68
N LYS A 95 3.48 6.91 -1.11
CA LYS A 95 4.56 6.27 -1.88
C LYS A 95 4.06 5.20 -2.85
N VAL A 96 3.07 4.40 -2.46
CA VAL A 96 2.41 3.41 -3.34
C VAL A 96 1.78 4.10 -4.54
N ILE A 97 1.03 5.19 -4.31
CA ILE A 97 0.33 5.93 -5.36
C ILE A 97 1.33 6.54 -6.34
N ASP A 98 2.37 7.22 -5.84
CA ASP A 98 3.43 7.81 -6.67
C ASP A 98 4.09 6.75 -7.56
N LYS A 99 4.43 5.59 -6.97
CA LYS A 99 5.04 4.47 -7.71
C LYS A 99 4.08 3.88 -8.73
N TYR A 100 2.81 3.71 -8.37
CA TYR A 100 1.78 3.20 -9.28
C TYR A 100 1.57 4.12 -10.48
N ILE A 101 1.45 5.43 -10.26
CA ILE A 101 1.34 6.43 -11.33
C ILE A 101 2.55 6.35 -12.25
N ALA A 102 3.77 6.33 -11.70
CA ALA A 102 4.98 6.22 -12.49
C ALA A 102 5.03 4.93 -13.35
N GLU A 103 4.56 3.80 -12.81
CA GLU A 103 4.44 2.55 -13.57
C GLU A 103 3.39 2.62 -14.68
N ARG A 104 2.23 3.25 -14.42
CA ARG A 104 1.17 3.48 -15.41
C ARG A 104 1.67 4.34 -16.57
N GLU A 105 2.28 5.48 -16.27
CA GLU A 105 2.83 6.36 -17.28
C GLU A 105 3.92 5.69 -18.12
N ARG A 106 4.78 4.86 -17.50
CA ARG A 106 5.81 4.09 -18.21
C ARG A 106 5.17 3.14 -19.22
N VAL A 107 4.08 2.47 -18.85
CA VAL A 107 3.35 1.55 -19.74
C VAL A 107 2.71 2.30 -20.90
N GLU A 108 2.13 3.48 -20.65
CA GLU A 108 1.48 4.31 -21.68
C GLU A 108 2.47 4.93 -22.68
N ARG A 109 3.64 5.41 -22.20
CA ARG A 109 4.69 5.99 -23.05
C ARG A 109 5.47 4.95 -23.85
N SER A 110 5.33 3.66 -23.53
CA SER A 110 6.00 2.59 -24.27
C SER A 110 5.28 2.29 -25.60
N ASP A 111 5.80 2.86 -26.69
CA ASP A 111 5.32 2.78 -28.09
C ASP A 111 5.38 1.37 -28.70
N GLY A 112 4.65 0.41 -28.13
CA GLY A 112 4.37 -0.87 -28.79
C GLY A 112 5.50 -1.92 -28.79
N SER A 113 6.64 -1.67 -28.16
CA SER A 113 7.63 -2.72 -27.88
C SER A 113 7.16 -3.59 -26.71
N ALA A 114 6.77 -4.84 -27.01
CA ALA A 114 6.27 -5.81 -26.03
C ALA A 114 7.25 -6.07 -24.87
N ASP A 115 8.55 -5.83 -25.06
CA ASP A 115 9.59 -6.05 -24.06
C ASP A 115 9.69 -4.96 -22.97
N SER A 116 9.04 -3.80 -23.15
CA SER A 116 9.10 -2.66 -22.21
C SER A 116 7.85 -2.52 -21.32
N LYS A 117 6.78 -3.25 -21.64
CA LYS A 117 5.54 -3.33 -20.87
C LYS A 117 5.66 -4.39 -19.78
N GLY A 118 6.65 -4.24 -18.88
CA GLY A 118 6.64 -5.02 -17.66
C GLY A 118 5.29 -4.85 -16.97
N PRO A 119 4.62 -5.94 -16.56
CA PRO A 119 3.32 -5.85 -15.91
C PRO A 119 3.45 -4.98 -14.67
N ILE A 120 2.42 -4.18 -14.40
CA ILE A 120 2.31 -3.42 -13.15
C ILE A 120 2.26 -4.44 -12.02
N ASP A 121 2.96 -4.17 -10.91
CA ASP A 121 2.93 -5.09 -9.78
C ASP A 121 1.49 -5.21 -9.26
N SER A 122 0.93 -6.41 -9.36
CA SER A 122 -0.43 -6.72 -8.89
C SER A 122 -0.67 -6.34 -7.42
N ARG A 123 0.39 -6.31 -6.59
CA ARG A 123 0.29 -5.90 -5.18
C ARG A 123 0.12 -4.39 -5.05
N LEU A 124 0.82 -3.60 -5.87
CA LEU A 124 0.62 -2.15 -5.94
C LEU A 124 -0.81 -1.84 -6.38
N GLU A 125 -1.29 -2.52 -7.43
CA GLU A 125 -2.65 -2.36 -7.91
C GLU A 125 -3.68 -2.73 -6.84
N SER A 126 -3.50 -3.84 -6.12
CA SER A 126 -4.39 -4.25 -5.03
C SER A 126 -4.49 -3.21 -3.91
N ILE A 127 -3.39 -2.54 -3.54
CA ILE A 127 -3.40 -1.50 -2.51
C ILE A 127 -4.13 -0.24 -3.02
N VAL A 128 -3.89 0.16 -4.27
CA VAL A 128 -4.57 1.31 -4.88
C VAL A 128 -6.07 1.04 -5.01
N GLU A 129 -6.48 -0.16 -5.38
CA GLU A 129 -7.90 -0.57 -5.39
C GLU A 129 -8.53 -0.46 -3.99
N SER A 130 -7.83 -0.94 -2.96
CA SER A 130 -8.30 -0.83 -1.57
C SER A 130 -8.44 0.63 -1.12
N MET A 131 -7.60 1.52 -1.65
CA MET A 131 -7.73 2.95 -1.43
C MET A 131 -8.96 3.54 -2.12
N PHE A 132 -9.24 3.15 -3.38
CA PHE A 132 -10.46 3.55 -4.07
C PHE A 132 -11.71 3.11 -3.29
N GLU A 133 -11.76 1.84 -2.86
CA GLU A 133 -12.86 1.31 -2.05
C GLU A 133 -13.09 2.14 -0.79
N ARG A 134 -12.01 2.51 -0.09
CA ARG A 134 -12.10 3.37 1.08
C ARG A 134 -12.58 4.77 0.75
N CYS A 135 -12.05 5.41 -0.30
CA CYS A 135 -12.52 6.73 -0.72
C CYS A 135 -14.02 6.71 -1.06
N PHE A 136 -14.52 5.64 -1.69
CA PHE A 136 -15.94 5.48 -1.96
C PHE A 136 -16.76 5.26 -0.69
N ALA A 137 -16.27 4.43 0.24
CA ALA A 137 -16.94 4.18 1.52
C ALA A 137 -17.04 5.44 2.40
N GLU A 138 -16.00 6.27 2.41
CA GLU A 138 -15.95 7.53 3.17
C GLU A 138 -16.63 8.71 2.44
N GLY A 139 -17.01 8.55 1.16
CA GLY A 139 -17.54 9.63 0.33
C GLY A 139 -16.50 10.66 -0.11
N ASN A 140 -15.21 10.34 0.02
CA ASN A 140 -14.06 11.17 -0.36
C ASN A 140 -13.78 11.09 -1.88
N ILE A 141 -14.80 11.41 -2.69
CA ILE A 141 -14.75 11.25 -4.15
C ILE A 141 -13.66 12.12 -4.81
N ARG A 142 -13.35 13.29 -4.25
CA ARG A 142 -12.32 14.19 -4.82
C ARG A 142 -10.94 13.55 -4.85
N GLN A 143 -10.58 12.81 -3.79
CA GLN A 143 -9.29 12.11 -3.72
C GLN A 143 -9.23 10.96 -4.74
N ALA A 144 -10.31 10.19 -4.84
CA ALA A 144 -10.43 9.12 -5.84
C ALA A 144 -10.33 9.67 -7.27
N VAL A 145 -10.98 10.81 -7.57
CA VAL A 145 -10.87 11.48 -8.88
C VAL A 145 -9.43 11.90 -9.17
N GLY A 146 -8.72 12.48 -8.20
CA GLY A 146 -7.31 12.87 -8.37
C GLY A 146 -6.44 11.67 -8.77
N ILE A 147 -6.53 10.57 -8.02
CA ILE A 147 -5.76 9.36 -8.31
C ILE A 147 -6.14 8.76 -9.66
N ALA A 148 -7.44 8.72 -9.99
CA ALA A 148 -7.90 8.19 -11.28
C ALA A 148 -7.39 9.02 -12.46
N LEU A 149 -7.33 10.35 -12.33
CA LEU A 149 -6.78 11.23 -13.35
C LEU A 149 -5.27 11.07 -13.50
N GLU A 150 -4.52 11.09 -12.40
CA GLU A 150 -3.05 10.97 -12.41
C GLU A 150 -2.59 9.59 -12.90
N SER A 151 -3.34 8.52 -12.60
CA SER A 151 -3.06 7.16 -13.10
C SER A 151 -3.64 6.85 -14.48
N VAL A 152 -4.30 7.83 -15.10
CA VAL A 152 -4.96 7.72 -16.43
C VAL A 152 -5.95 6.54 -16.47
N ARG A 153 -6.69 6.35 -15.38
CA ARG A 153 -7.69 5.29 -15.23
C ARG A 153 -9.10 5.81 -15.46
N LEU A 154 -9.49 5.80 -16.73
CA LEU A 154 -10.83 6.24 -17.16
C LEU A 154 -11.95 5.35 -16.58
N ASP A 155 -11.67 4.07 -16.37
CA ASP A 155 -12.60 3.12 -15.75
C ASP A 155 -12.94 3.53 -14.30
N LYS A 156 -11.92 3.90 -13.51
CA LYS A 156 -12.11 4.39 -12.13
C LYS A 156 -12.68 5.78 -12.08
N LEU A 157 -12.34 6.64 -13.04
CA LEU A 157 -12.95 7.95 -13.15
C LEU A 157 -14.46 7.84 -13.40
N GLU A 158 -14.89 6.94 -14.29
CA GLU A 158 -16.31 6.67 -14.53
C GLU A 158 -17.00 6.14 -13.28
N GLU A 159 -16.35 5.22 -12.53
CA GLU A 159 -16.84 4.71 -11.26
C GLU A 159 -17.01 5.84 -10.21
N CYS A 160 -16.04 6.74 -10.10
CA CYS A 160 -16.10 7.91 -9.22
C CYS A 160 -17.30 8.81 -9.55
N ILE A 161 -17.55 9.08 -10.83
CA ILE A 161 -18.67 9.92 -11.28
C ILE A 161 -20.01 9.24 -10.99
N LYS A 162 -20.11 7.91 -11.15
CA LYS A 162 -21.32 7.14 -10.85
C LYS A 162 -21.60 7.05 -9.34
N ALA A 163 -20.56 6.89 -8.53
CA ALA A 163 -20.66 6.83 -7.08
C ALA A 163 -20.97 8.19 -6.44
N SER A 164 -20.63 9.30 -7.11
CA SER A 164 -20.86 10.64 -6.59
C SER A 164 -22.34 10.99 -6.45
N THR A 165 -22.69 11.60 -5.33
CA THR A 165 -24.02 12.17 -5.07
C THR A 165 -24.26 13.44 -5.89
N ASP A 166 -23.21 14.22 -6.16
CA ASP A 166 -23.26 15.43 -7.00
C ASP A 166 -22.34 15.28 -8.21
N ARG A 167 -22.91 14.72 -9.27
CA ARG A 167 -22.19 14.47 -10.54
C ARG A 167 -21.78 15.77 -11.22
N ALA A 168 -22.58 16.84 -11.10
CA ALA A 168 -22.29 18.10 -11.75
C ALA A 168 -21.03 18.74 -11.13
N SER A 169 -20.98 18.83 -9.80
CA SER A 169 -19.78 19.32 -9.11
C SER A 169 -18.56 18.44 -9.36
N THR A 170 -18.73 17.11 -9.38
CA THR A 170 -17.63 16.17 -9.65
C THR A 170 -17.07 16.36 -11.05
N LEU A 171 -17.94 16.47 -12.07
CA LEU A 171 -17.53 16.72 -13.45
C LEU A 171 -16.83 18.06 -13.61
N SER A 172 -17.34 19.12 -12.98
CA SER A 172 -16.67 20.43 -12.98
C SER A 172 -15.27 20.33 -12.38
N TYR A 173 -15.13 19.66 -11.24
CA TYR A 173 -13.82 19.44 -10.61
C TYR A 173 -12.87 18.62 -11.49
N THR A 174 -13.35 17.54 -12.12
CA THR A 174 -12.56 16.75 -13.06
C THR A 174 -12.10 17.60 -14.25
N LEU A 175 -12.98 18.43 -14.81
CA LEU A 175 -12.64 19.31 -15.94
C LEU A 175 -11.64 20.39 -15.55
N GLU A 176 -11.78 20.99 -14.38
CA GLU A 176 -10.81 21.96 -13.84
C GLU A 176 -9.44 21.30 -13.61
N ALA A 177 -9.40 20.06 -13.12
CA ALA A 177 -8.16 19.33 -12.90
C ALA A 177 -7.46 18.88 -14.20
N CYS A 178 -8.19 18.83 -15.33
CA CYS A 178 -7.63 18.48 -16.64
C CYS A 178 -7.15 19.69 -17.47
N GLN A 179 -7.40 20.93 -17.02
CA GLN A 179 -6.99 22.16 -17.70
C GLN A 179 -5.55 22.55 -17.34
#